data_AF-A0A922Y1C3-F1
#
_entry.id   AF-A0A922Y1C3-F1
#
_cell.length_a   1.000
_cell.length_b   1.000
_cell.length_c   1.000
_cell.angle_alpha   90.00
_cell.angle_beta   90.00
_cell.angle_gamma   90.00
#
_symmetry.space_group_name_H-M   'P 1'
#
loop_
_entity.id
_entity.type
_entity.pdbx_description
1 polymer ?
#
loop_
_entity_poly.entity_id
_entity_poly.type
_entity_poly.pdbx_seq_one_letter_code
_entity_poly.pdbx_strand_id
1 'polypeptide(L)'
;MTKMIFVNLPVTDLARARAFYEALGFINNPQFSDDNSACMVWSEAIHVMLLTHAKWQGFTSRPIPPAGMSEVMLAISCDSREAVDRMNEAAVRHGGTADVNPAQDLGFLFNRSLADPDGHVWEAMWMDPAAIPSAD
;
A
#
# COMPACT_ATOMS: atom_id res chain seq x y z
N MET A 1 2.65 -21.34 -12.75
CA MET A 1 2.67 -20.71 -11.41
C MET A 1 2.58 -19.21 -11.61
N THR A 2 1.62 -18.55 -10.96
CA THR A 2 1.49 -17.08 -11.00
C THR A 2 2.74 -16.46 -10.37
N LYS A 3 3.33 -15.44 -11.03
CA LYS A 3 4.42 -14.67 -10.43
C LYS A 3 3.82 -13.73 -9.39
N MET A 4 4.47 -13.64 -8.22
CA MET A 4 4.02 -12.82 -7.11
C MET A 4 4.95 -11.62 -6.91
N ILE A 5 4.42 -10.55 -6.32
CA ILE A 5 5.21 -9.42 -5.79
C ILE A 5 5.14 -9.42 -4.26
N PHE A 6 6.30 -9.21 -3.65
CA PHE A 6 6.45 -8.96 -2.21
C PHE A 6 7.09 -7.59 -2.04
N VAL A 7 6.33 -6.63 -1.55
CA VAL A 7 6.81 -5.27 -1.27
C VAL A 7 7.29 -5.22 0.18
N ASN A 8 8.59 -5.05 0.40
CA ASN A 8 9.13 -4.86 1.76
C ASN A 8 9.10 -3.37 2.10
N LEU A 9 8.47 -3.01 3.23
CA LEU A 9 8.37 -1.63 3.69
C LEU A 9 8.92 -1.52 5.13
N PRO A 10 9.91 -0.66 5.38
CA PRO A 10 10.40 -0.41 6.73
C PRO A 10 9.39 0.44 7.51
N VAL A 11 9.04 0.02 8.72
CA VAL A 11 8.10 0.72 9.59
C VAL A 11 8.68 0.95 10.98
N THR A 12 8.33 2.08 11.57
CA THR A 12 8.77 2.51 12.91
C THR A 12 7.98 1.84 14.03
N ASP A 13 6.71 1.49 13.78
CA ASP A 13 5.83 0.78 14.71
C ASP A 13 5.04 -0.30 13.96
N LEU A 14 5.37 -1.57 14.22
CA LEU A 14 4.79 -2.70 13.50
C LEU A 14 3.30 -2.89 13.80
N ALA A 15 2.87 -2.65 15.05
CA ALA A 15 1.48 -2.83 15.44
C ALA A 15 0.59 -1.74 14.81
N ARG A 16 1.07 -0.49 14.81
CA ARG A 16 0.41 0.63 14.14
C ARG A 16 0.31 0.40 12.64
N ALA A 17 1.41 0.00 12.01
CA ALA A 17 1.42 -0.29 10.57
C ALA A 17 0.45 -1.43 10.24
N ARG A 18 0.50 -2.56 10.97
CA ARG A 18 -0.44 -3.67 10.73
C ARG A 18 -1.90 -3.22 10.79
N ALA A 19 -2.29 -2.49 11.85
CA ALA A 19 -3.65 -2.00 12.00
C ALA A 19 -4.07 -1.04 10.86
N PHE A 20 -3.15 -0.23 10.35
CA PHE A 20 -3.39 0.62 9.18
C PHE A 20 -3.68 -0.21 7.93
N TYR A 21 -2.82 -1.18 7.59
CA TYR A 21 -3.01 -2.01 6.40
C TYR A 21 -4.28 -2.90 6.50
N GLU A 22 -4.61 -3.40 7.70
CA GLU A 22 -5.87 -4.10 7.95
C GLU A 22 -7.08 -3.21 7.66
N ALA A 23 -7.04 -1.93 8.08
CA ALA A 23 -8.11 -0.98 7.82
C ALA A 23 -8.27 -0.62 6.33
N LEU A 24 -7.20 -0.74 5.54
CA LEU A 24 -7.26 -0.58 4.09
C LEU A 24 -7.78 -1.83 3.36
N GLY A 25 -8.02 -2.94 4.08
CA GLY A 25 -8.56 -4.18 3.52
C GLY A 25 -7.52 -5.28 3.29
N PHE A 26 -6.26 -5.10 3.70
CA PHE A 26 -5.27 -6.17 3.64
C PHE A 26 -5.52 -7.17 4.77
N ILE A 27 -5.18 -8.43 4.54
CA ILE A 27 -5.35 -9.51 5.52
C ILE A 27 -3.97 -9.94 6.03
N ASN A 28 -3.77 -9.96 7.35
CA ASN A 28 -2.52 -10.47 7.90
C ASN A 28 -2.39 -11.99 7.68
N ASN A 29 -1.23 -12.44 7.19
CA ASN A 29 -0.87 -13.85 7.13
C ASN A 29 0.00 -14.22 8.33
N PRO A 30 -0.54 -14.92 9.35
CA PRO A 30 0.18 -15.22 10.58
C PRO A 30 1.32 -16.23 10.39
N GLN A 31 1.33 -17.02 9.30
CA GLN A 31 2.43 -17.95 9.02
C GLN A 31 3.71 -17.24 8.61
N PHE A 32 3.59 -16.02 8.08
CA PHE A 32 4.71 -15.17 7.65
C PHE A 32 4.77 -13.87 8.45
N SER A 33 4.28 -13.90 9.69
CA SER A 33 4.32 -12.75 10.61
C SER A 33 4.92 -13.18 11.95
N ASP A 34 5.71 -12.30 12.55
CA ASP A 34 6.34 -12.45 13.86
C ASP A 34 6.49 -11.09 14.54
N ASP A 35 7.22 -11.02 15.66
CA ASP A 35 7.41 -9.77 16.40
C ASP A 35 8.22 -8.70 15.64
N ASN A 36 8.89 -9.08 14.54
CA ASN A 36 9.75 -8.20 13.76
C ASN A 36 9.18 -7.90 12.36
N SER A 37 8.11 -8.57 11.95
CA SER A 37 7.54 -8.43 10.61
C SER A 37 6.09 -8.87 10.53
N ALA A 38 5.33 -8.26 9.63
CA ALA A 38 3.96 -8.65 9.33
C ALA A 38 3.75 -8.77 7.82
N CYS A 39 3.23 -9.92 7.38
CA CYS A 39 2.85 -10.14 5.99
C CYS A 39 1.39 -9.73 5.79
N MET A 40 1.15 -8.68 5.02
CA MET A 40 -0.16 -8.13 4.69
C MET A 40 -0.53 -8.51 3.25
N VAL A 41 -1.58 -9.31 3.11
CA VAL A 41 -2.02 -9.88 1.83
C VAL A 41 -3.08 -8.98 1.21
N TRP A 42 -2.83 -8.48 0.00
CA TRP A 42 -3.82 -7.77 -0.81
C TRP A 42 -4.59 -8.73 -1.72
N SER A 43 -3.85 -9.64 -2.36
CA SER A 43 -4.39 -10.69 -3.23
C SER A 43 -3.44 -11.88 -3.25
N GLU A 44 -3.83 -12.95 -3.94
CA GLU A 44 -2.94 -14.11 -4.16
C GLU A 44 -1.60 -13.74 -4.83
N ALA A 45 -1.53 -12.61 -5.54
CA ALA A 45 -0.33 -12.16 -6.24
C ALA A 45 0.43 -11.02 -5.53
N ILE A 46 -0.20 -10.29 -4.60
CA ILE A 46 0.35 -9.05 -4.03
C ILE A 46 0.41 -9.16 -2.50
N HIS A 47 1.63 -9.09 -1.98
CA HIS A 47 1.93 -9.16 -0.56
C HIS A 47 2.79 -7.95 -0.14
N VAL A 48 2.53 -7.41 1.05
CA VAL A 48 3.30 -6.33 1.65
C VAL A 48 3.90 -6.84 2.95
N MET A 49 5.23 -6.88 3.01
CA MET A 49 5.99 -7.23 4.19
C MET A 49 6.33 -5.95 4.96
N LEU A 50 5.63 -5.71 6.06
CA LEU A 50 5.95 -4.64 7.01
C LEU A 50 7.11 -5.13 7.88
N LEU A 51 8.23 -4.41 7.87
CA LEU A 51 9.46 -4.82 8.56
C LEU A 51 9.86 -3.78 9.59
N THR A 52 10.20 -4.18 10.81
CA THR A 52 10.88 -3.25 11.73
C THR A 52 12.19 -2.76 11.10
N HIS A 53 12.63 -1.56 11.46
CA HIS A 53 13.90 -1.01 10.94
C HIS A 53 15.09 -1.95 11.20
N ALA A 54 15.10 -2.66 12.34
CA ALA A 54 16.13 -3.66 12.65
C ALA A 54 16.11 -4.84 11.66
N LYS A 55 14.91 -5.36 11.33
CA LYS A 55 14.75 -6.43 10.34
C LYS A 55 15.15 -5.96 8.94
N TRP A 56 14.74 -4.75 8.54
CA TRP A 56 15.09 -4.11 7.26
C TRP A 56 16.60 -4.00 7.06
N GLN A 57 17.35 -3.59 8.09
CA GLN A 57 18.81 -3.47 8.03
C GLN A 57 19.52 -4.81 7.79
N GLY A 58 18.87 -5.94 8.06
CA GLY A 58 19.38 -7.26 7.68
C GLY A 58 19.30 -7.55 6.18
N PHE A 59 18.49 -6.80 5.43
CA PHE A 59 18.22 -7.03 4.01
C PHE A 59 19.06 -6.11 3.11
N THR A 60 19.39 -4.91 3.61
CA THR A 60 20.11 -3.90 2.85
C THR A 60 20.85 -2.94 3.76
N SER A 61 22.00 -2.44 3.29
CA SER A 61 22.75 -1.35 3.93
C SER A 61 22.35 0.04 3.41
N ARG A 62 21.42 0.12 2.44
CA ARG A 62 20.91 1.40 1.95
C ARG A 62 20.14 2.12 3.06
N PRO A 63 20.27 3.45 3.17
CA PRO A 63 19.52 4.21 4.17
C PRO A 63 18.03 4.14 3.89
N ILE A 64 17.23 4.13 4.96
CA ILE A 64 15.78 4.35 4.86
C ILE A 64 15.58 5.83 4.46
N PRO A 65 14.72 6.14 3.47
CA PRO A 65 14.44 7.52 3.08
C PRO A 65 14.04 8.38 4.28
N PRO A 66 14.58 9.61 4.40
CA PRO A 66 14.12 10.56 5.42
C PRO A 66 12.61 10.85 5.31
N ALA A 67 11.99 11.19 6.43
CA ALA A 67 10.58 11.58 6.45
C ALA A 67 10.29 12.71 5.45
N GLY A 68 9.22 12.55 4.66
CA GLY A 68 8.84 13.48 3.59
C GLY A 68 9.51 13.21 2.24
N MET A 69 10.41 12.24 2.13
CA MET A 69 10.92 11.73 0.85
C MET A 69 10.20 10.43 0.47
N SER A 70 10.04 10.20 -0.83
CA SER A 70 9.46 8.96 -1.36
C SER A 70 10.42 8.32 -2.35
N GLU A 71 10.80 7.06 -2.11
CA GLU A 71 11.60 6.29 -3.07
C GLU A 71 10.73 5.70 -4.19
N VAL A 72 9.48 5.35 -3.85
CA VAL A 72 8.50 4.73 -4.76
C VAL A 72 7.09 5.24 -4.45
N MET A 73 6.19 5.04 -5.41
CA MET A 73 4.74 5.15 -5.26
C MET A 73 4.11 3.88 -5.85
N LEU A 74 3.23 3.22 -5.08
CA LEU A 74 2.67 1.92 -5.44
C LEU A 74 1.17 2.03 -5.72
N ALA A 75 0.76 1.80 -6.97
CA ALA A 75 -0.65 1.81 -7.33
C ALA A 75 -1.29 0.43 -7.11
N ILE A 76 -2.48 0.40 -6.50
CA ILE A 76 -3.31 -0.79 -6.32
C ILE A 76 -4.71 -0.56 -6.89
N SER A 77 -5.18 -1.56 -7.64
CA SER A 77 -6.49 -1.55 -8.27
C SER A 77 -7.61 -1.67 -7.22
N CYS A 78 -8.66 -0.88 -7.39
CA CYS A 78 -9.89 -0.90 -6.63
C CYS A 78 -11.08 -1.20 -7.55
N ASP A 79 -12.14 -1.81 -7.01
CA ASP A 79 -13.28 -2.27 -7.81
C ASP A 79 -14.20 -1.15 -8.29
N SER A 80 -14.16 0.02 -7.64
CA SER A 80 -15.02 1.15 -7.97
C SER A 80 -14.40 2.48 -7.56
N ARG A 81 -14.96 3.59 -8.05
CA ARG A 81 -14.57 4.95 -7.65
C ARG A 81 -14.79 5.17 -6.16
N GLU A 82 -15.91 4.66 -5.64
CA GLU A 82 -16.22 4.73 -4.21
C GLU A 82 -15.25 3.89 -3.37
N ALA A 83 -14.68 2.82 -3.92
CA ALA A 83 -13.64 2.05 -3.23
C ALA A 83 -12.33 2.85 -3.11
N VAL A 84 -11.97 3.64 -4.13
CA VAL A 84 -10.84 4.59 -4.07
C VAL A 84 -11.05 5.62 -2.95
N ASP A 85 -12.26 6.20 -2.87
CA ASP A 85 -12.58 7.17 -1.83
C ASP A 85 -12.57 6.55 -0.43
N ARG A 86 -13.20 5.38 -0.25
CA ARG A 86 -13.21 4.67 1.03
C ARG A 86 -11.82 4.33 1.53
N MET A 87 -10.90 3.95 0.64
CA MET A 87 -9.52 3.65 1.02
C MET A 87 -8.79 4.91 1.51
N ASN A 88 -8.96 6.05 0.84
CA ASN A 88 -8.36 7.32 1.29
C ASN A 88 -8.92 7.78 2.64
N GLU A 89 -10.24 7.66 2.84
CA GLU A 89 -10.83 7.97 4.13
C GLU A 89 -10.34 7.05 5.24
N ALA A 90 -10.20 5.75 4.95
CA ALA A 90 -9.65 4.79 5.90
C ALA A 90 -8.20 5.15 6.26
N ALA A 91 -7.38 5.58 5.29
CA ALA A 91 -6.02 5.99 5.56
C ALA A 91 -5.95 7.11 6.62
N VAL A 92 -6.75 8.17 6.46
CA VAL A 92 -6.79 9.29 7.44
C VAL A 92 -7.28 8.83 8.81
N ARG A 93 -8.36 8.03 8.86
CA ARG A 93 -8.92 7.52 10.12
C ARG A 93 -7.92 6.65 10.91
N HIS A 94 -6.95 6.05 10.23
CA HIS A 94 -5.98 5.13 10.80
C HIS A 94 -4.55 5.70 10.85
N GLY A 95 -4.41 7.03 10.80
CA GLY A 95 -3.15 7.73 11.06
C GLY A 95 -2.21 7.89 9.86
N GLY A 96 -2.69 7.57 8.65
CA GLY A 96 -2.05 7.97 7.40
C GLY A 96 -2.51 9.36 6.94
N THR A 97 -2.10 9.70 5.72
CA THR A 97 -2.43 10.98 5.06
C THR A 97 -3.11 10.71 3.73
N ALA A 98 -4.30 11.27 3.50
CA ALA A 98 -4.95 11.22 2.18
C ALA A 98 -4.48 12.35 1.27
N ASP A 99 -4.70 12.18 -0.02
CA ASP A 99 -4.46 13.16 -1.08
C ASP A 99 -3.06 13.80 -1.02
N VAL A 100 -2.03 12.96 -0.81
CA VAL A 100 -0.62 13.41 -0.85
C VAL A 100 -0.20 13.91 -2.23
N ASN A 101 -1.00 13.59 -3.26
CA ASN A 101 -0.99 14.19 -4.58
C ASN A 101 -2.41 14.63 -4.96
N PRO A 102 -2.59 15.57 -5.90
CA PRO A 102 -3.91 15.92 -6.43
C PRO A 102 -4.62 14.69 -6.99
N ALA A 103 -5.91 14.53 -6.66
CA ALA A 103 -6.74 13.47 -7.23
C ALA A 103 -6.78 13.56 -8.76
N GLN A 104 -6.71 12.41 -9.44
CA GLN A 104 -6.86 12.34 -10.88
C GLN A 104 -8.24 11.78 -11.22
N ASP A 105 -8.94 12.50 -12.10
CA ASP A 105 -10.21 12.07 -12.67
C ASP A 105 -10.23 12.34 -14.17
N LEU A 106 -10.02 11.29 -14.96
CA LEU A 106 -10.08 11.33 -16.42
C LEU A 106 -11.38 10.71 -16.95
N GLY A 107 -12.38 10.49 -16.08
CA GLY A 107 -13.61 9.76 -16.40
C GLY A 107 -13.41 8.25 -16.41
N PHE A 108 -12.53 7.74 -17.28
CA PHE A 108 -12.20 6.31 -17.40
C PHE A 108 -11.13 5.83 -16.40
N LEU A 109 -10.42 6.77 -15.76
CA LEU A 109 -9.41 6.52 -14.75
C LEU A 109 -9.68 7.47 -13.58
N PHE A 110 -9.81 6.91 -12.39
CA PHE A 110 -9.95 7.67 -11.15
C PHE A 110 -8.93 7.16 -10.14
N ASN A 111 -8.09 8.03 -9.61
CA ASN A 111 -7.15 7.65 -8.56
C ASN A 111 -6.94 8.75 -7.52
N ARG A 112 -6.52 8.32 -6.34
CA ARG A 112 -6.17 9.19 -5.22
C ARG A 112 -4.97 8.59 -4.49
N SER A 113 -3.95 9.39 -4.24
CA SER A 113 -2.74 8.96 -3.53
C SER A 113 -2.88 9.16 -2.02
N LEU A 114 -2.44 8.19 -1.24
CA LEU A 114 -2.37 8.24 0.22
C LEU A 114 -0.97 7.85 0.70
N ALA A 115 -0.56 8.33 1.86
CA ALA A 115 0.64 7.86 2.56
C ALA A 115 0.26 7.11 3.83
N ASP A 116 0.95 6.00 4.09
CA ASP A 116 0.82 5.29 5.35
C ASP A 116 1.47 6.07 6.53
N PRO A 117 1.35 5.61 7.78
CA PRO A 117 1.89 6.32 8.95
C PRO A 117 3.41 6.52 8.93
N ASP A 118 4.14 5.77 8.10
CA ASP A 118 5.58 5.85 7.93
C ASP A 118 5.98 6.61 6.64
N GLY A 119 5.00 7.09 5.87
CA GLY A 119 5.18 7.92 4.70
C GLY A 119 5.27 7.16 3.38
N HIS A 120 5.01 5.84 3.37
CA HIS A 120 5.02 5.05 2.13
C HIS A 120 3.81 5.42 1.28
N VAL A 121 4.07 5.81 0.02
CA VAL A 121 3.03 6.33 -0.87
C VAL A 121 2.34 5.20 -1.64
N TRP A 122 1.03 5.14 -1.50
CA TRP A 122 0.11 4.28 -2.23
C TRP A 122 -0.80 5.12 -3.13
N GLU A 123 -1.24 4.53 -4.24
CA GLU A 123 -2.27 5.09 -5.08
C GLU A 123 -3.43 4.09 -5.19
N ALA A 124 -4.60 4.47 -4.67
CA ALA A 124 -5.82 3.72 -4.90
C ALA A 124 -6.36 4.10 -6.28
N MET A 125 -6.49 3.13 -7.17
CA MET A 125 -6.79 3.36 -8.59
C MET A 125 -7.99 2.53 -9.03
N TRP A 126 -8.97 3.17 -9.67
CA TRP A 126 -10.03 2.50 -10.41
C TRP A 126 -9.94 2.87 -11.89
N MET A 127 -10.16 1.89 -12.77
CA MET A 127 -10.22 2.09 -14.21
C MET A 127 -11.53 1.49 -14.73
N ASP A 128 -12.21 2.20 -15.63
CA ASP A 128 -13.43 1.72 -16.28
C ASP A 128 -13.11 0.46 -17.11
N PRO A 129 -13.70 -0.70 -16.79
CA PRO A 129 -13.48 -1.93 -17.56
C PRO A 129 -13.81 -1.79 -19.05
N ALA A 130 -14.76 -0.91 -19.41
CA ALA A 130 -15.13 -0.65 -20.80
C ALA A 130 -14.05 0.15 -21.56
N ALA A 131 -13.16 0.83 -20.84
CA ALA A 131 -12.06 1.60 -21.42
C ALA A 131 -10.77 0.79 -21.54
N ILE A 132 -10.70 -0.43 -20.99
CA ILE A 132 -9.56 -1.32 -21.12
C ILE A 132 -9.55 -1.88 -22.55
N PRO A 133 -8.54 -1.58 -23.38
CA PRO A 133 -8.44 -2.15 -24.72
C PRO A 133 -8.40 -3.67 -24.61
N SER A 134 -9.12 -4.37 -25.50
CA SER A 134 -8.97 -5.82 -25.61
C SER A 134 -7.53 -6.13 -25.99
N ALA A 135 -6.89 -7.07 -25.28
CA ALA A 135 -5.58 -7.55 -25.66
C ALA A 135 -5.74 -8.41 -26.92
N ASP A 136 -5.19 -7.93 -28.05
CA ASP A 136 -5.01 -8.71 -29.27
C ASP A 136 -3.95 -9.81 -29.07
#